data_AF-A0A9X9Q7E1-F1
#
_entry.id   AF-A0A9X9Q7E1-F1
#
_cell.length_a   1.000
_cell.length_b   1.000
_cell.length_c   1.000
_cell.angle_alpha   90.00
_cell.angle_beta   90.00
_cell.angle_gamma   90.00
#
_symmetry.space_group_name_H-M   'P 1'
#
loop_
_entity.id
_entity.type
_entity.pdbx_description
1 polymer ?
#
loop_
_entity_poly.entity_id
_entity_poly.type
_entity_poly.pdbx_seq_one_letter_code
_entity_poly.pdbx_strand_id
1 'polypeptide(L)'
;MLPRWELSFYLLASLGFHLYSFYEVYKASREHEEELDRQFALEIGTLFGGLKKDPTDFEWSFWMEWGKQRLLRFLFGHVAVSQLASVLARKHRPWILGAYGIWASWCVLGAHGTAIIFLHTLISFCVAQFRSLVLTWLCSLLLLSTLRLQDVEEVKRGWYQTENEYYLLQFTLTVRCLYYTSFSLELCWQEVPCGSSFYSFPWLVAYVFYYPVFHNGPILSFPEFIAKMQQQEYCSLKSNLSAFAVGLGRLLCYWWLAELMVHLMYMHAIYSSASLLRAVSCWTL
;
A
#
# COMPACT_ATOMS: atom_id res chain seq x y z
N MET A 1 11.66 -28.13 3.04
CA MET A 1 10.99 -27.97 1.73
C MET A 1 9.99 -29.11 1.60
N LEU A 2 8.68 -28.80 1.53
CA LEU A 2 7.62 -29.82 1.47
C LEU A 2 7.62 -30.52 0.08
N PRO A 3 7.27 -31.81 0.01
CA PRO A 3 7.02 -32.51 -1.26
C PRO A 3 5.99 -31.80 -2.15
N ARG A 4 6.16 -31.90 -3.47
CA ARG A 4 5.27 -31.22 -4.44
C ARG A 4 3.80 -31.61 -4.29
N TRP A 5 3.51 -32.88 -3.99
CA TRP A 5 2.14 -33.36 -3.81
C TRP A 5 1.49 -32.77 -2.55
N GLU A 6 2.26 -32.62 -1.46
CA GLU A 6 1.78 -31.95 -0.23
C GLU A 6 1.49 -30.48 -0.52
N LEU A 7 2.39 -29.80 -1.22
CA LEU A 7 2.19 -28.41 -1.63
C LEU A 7 0.93 -28.25 -2.51
N SER A 8 0.72 -29.15 -3.48
CA SER A 8 -0.48 -29.16 -4.31
C SER A 8 -1.75 -29.43 -3.50
N PHE A 9 -1.70 -30.36 -2.55
CA PHE A 9 -2.82 -30.62 -1.66
C PHE A 9 -3.15 -29.40 -0.80
N TYR A 10 -2.15 -28.77 -0.17
CA TYR A 10 -2.35 -27.54 0.61
C TYR A 10 -2.94 -26.41 -0.24
N LEU A 11 -2.46 -26.25 -1.47
CA LEU A 11 -2.99 -25.24 -2.39
C LEU A 11 -4.46 -25.52 -2.73
N LEU A 12 -4.79 -26.76 -3.10
CA LEU A 12 -6.16 -27.14 -3.47
C LEU A 12 -7.12 -27.03 -2.28
N ALA A 13 -6.71 -27.52 -1.10
CA ALA A 13 -7.49 -27.41 0.12
C ALA A 13 -7.71 -25.95 0.51
N SER A 14 -6.65 -25.13 0.48
CA SER A 14 -6.73 -23.70 0.74
C SER A 14 -7.69 -23.01 -0.23
N LEU A 15 -7.55 -23.26 -1.53
CA LEU A 15 -8.45 -22.70 -2.54
C LEU A 15 -9.91 -23.12 -2.28
N GLY A 16 -10.14 -24.39 -1.96
CA GLY A 16 -11.46 -24.91 -1.61
C GLY A 16 -12.08 -24.19 -0.42
N PHE A 17 -11.33 -23.97 0.66
CA PHE A 17 -11.82 -23.24 1.83
C PHE A 17 -12.14 -21.77 1.52
N HIS A 18 -11.28 -21.08 0.76
CA HIS A 18 -11.56 -19.69 0.36
C HIS A 18 -12.79 -19.59 -0.55
N LEU A 19 -12.94 -20.50 -1.51
CA LEU A 19 -14.10 -20.52 -2.40
C LEU A 19 -15.40 -20.83 -1.63
N TYR A 20 -15.34 -21.75 -0.67
CA TYR A 20 -16.49 -22.07 0.17
C TYR A 20 -16.87 -20.88 1.07
N SER A 21 -15.89 -20.22 1.69
CA SER A 21 -16.13 -18.99 2.45
C SER A 21 -16.74 -17.89 1.58
N PHE A 22 -16.20 -17.64 0.38
CA PHE A 22 -16.79 -16.67 -0.54
C PHE A 22 -18.21 -17.02 -0.96
N TYR A 23 -18.50 -18.31 -1.14
CA TYR A 23 -19.86 -18.77 -1.44
C TYR A 23 -20.81 -18.50 -0.26
N GLU A 24 -20.41 -18.79 0.98
CA GLU A 24 -21.22 -18.52 2.17
C GLU A 24 -21.45 -17.01 2.38
N VAL A 25 -20.46 -16.17 2.10
CA VAL A 25 -20.63 -14.71 2.12
C VAL A 25 -21.58 -14.24 1.03
N TYR A 26 -21.45 -14.74 -0.19
CA TYR A 26 -22.37 -14.43 -1.27
C TYR A 26 -23.81 -14.82 -0.91
N LYS A 27 -23.98 -16.03 -0.37
CA LYS A 27 -25.28 -16.54 0.05
C LYS A 27 -25.90 -15.66 1.15
N ALA A 28 -25.15 -15.38 2.22
CA ALA A 28 -25.60 -14.50 3.29
C ALA A 28 -25.95 -13.09 2.79
N SER A 29 -25.16 -12.56 1.85
CA SER A 29 -25.38 -11.26 1.22
C SER A 29 -26.69 -11.22 0.42
N ARG A 30 -27.04 -12.30 -0.27
CA ARG A 30 -28.31 -12.40 -1.01
C ARG A 30 -29.50 -12.62 -0.09
N GLU A 31 -29.36 -13.47 0.92
CA GLU A 31 -30.46 -13.77 1.87
C GLU A 31 -30.87 -12.54 2.68
N HIS A 32 -29.93 -11.66 3.03
CA HIS A 32 -30.17 -10.49 3.86
C HIS A 32 -30.08 -9.17 3.09
N GLU A 33 -30.17 -9.21 1.75
CA GLU A 33 -30.01 -8.03 0.89
C GLU A 33 -30.98 -6.89 1.26
N GLU A 34 -32.25 -7.20 1.56
CA GLU A 34 -33.24 -6.18 1.94
C GLU A 34 -32.97 -5.55 3.30
N GLU A 35 -32.51 -6.35 4.28
CA GLU A 35 -32.14 -5.86 5.61
C GLU A 35 -30.90 -4.96 5.52
N LEU A 36 -29.88 -5.41 4.78
CA LEU A 36 -28.65 -4.67 4.54
C LEU A 36 -28.90 -3.38 3.76
N ASP A 37 -29.76 -3.41 2.74
CA ASP A 37 -30.16 -2.23 1.98
C ASP A 37 -30.89 -1.21 2.85
N ARG A 38 -31.81 -1.67 3.70
CA ARG A 38 -32.50 -0.78 4.63
C ARG A 38 -31.56 -0.15 5.65
N GLN A 39 -30.54 -0.88 6.09
CA GLN A 39 -29.63 -0.43 7.15
C GLN A 39 -28.49 0.45 6.61
N PHE A 40 -27.93 0.11 5.45
CA PHE A 40 -26.71 0.73 4.91
C PHE A 40 -26.92 1.45 3.58
N ALA A 41 -28.14 1.43 3.01
CA ALA A 41 -28.50 2.05 1.74
C ALA A 41 -27.55 1.60 0.61
N LEU A 42 -27.70 0.35 0.15
CA LEU A 42 -26.82 -0.20 -0.86
C LEU A 42 -26.95 0.59 -2.16
N GLU A 43 -25.82 0.94 -2.77
CA GLU A 43 -25.80 1.79 -3.96
C GLU A 43 -26.13 0.99 -5.21
N ILE A 44 -26.96 1.53 -6.10
CA ILE A 44 -27.25 0.86 -7.38
C ILE A 44 -26.10 1.12 -8.36
N GLY A 45 -25.33 0.08 -8.67
CA GLY A 45 -24.23 0.18 -9.64
C GLY A 45 -24.69 0.14 -11.09
N THR A 46 -24.16 1.03 -11.91
CA THR A 46 -24.43 1.05 -13.36
C THR A 46 -23.59 0.05 -14.16
N LEU A 47 -22.45 -0.39 -13.61
CA LEU A 47 -21.47 -1.24 -14.30
C LEU A 47 -21.93 -2.69 -14.50
N PHE A 48 -22.68 -3.25 -13.55
CA PHE A 48 -23.12 -4.65 -13.57
C PHE A 48 -24.63 -4.79 -13.64
N GLY A 49 -25.27 -4.03 -14.53
CA GLY A 49 -26.70 -4.20 -14.82
C GLY A 49 -27.63 -3.88 -13.65
N GLY A 50 -27.26 -2.95 -12.77
CA GLY A 50 -28.10 -2.49 -11.66
C GLY A 50 -27.91 -3.26 -10.35
N LEU A 51 -26.90 -4.14 -10.25
CA LEU A 51 -26.59 -4.80 -8.97
C LEU A 51 -26.29 -3.77 -7.88
N LYS A 52 -26.87 -4.01 -6.69
CA LYS A 52 -26.59 -3.23 -5.49
C LYS A 52 -25.15 -3.46 -5.02
N LYS A 53 -24.51 -2.40 -4.53
CA LYS A 53 -23.11 -2.33 -4.10
C LYS A 53 -23.06 -2.02 -2.62
N ASP A 54 -22.15 -2.65 -1.90
CA ASP A 54 -21.83 -2.27 -0.53
C ASP A 54 -21.05 -0.93 -0.49
N PRO A 55 -21.61 0.16 0.08
CA PRO A 55 -20.91 1.43 0.23
C PRO A 55 -19.99 1.46 1.45
N THR A 56 -20.09 0.47 2.35
CA THR A 56 -19.39 0.47 3.64
C THR A 56 -17.94 0.01 3.56
N ASP A 57 -17.51 -0.45 2.39
CA ASP A 57 -16.08 -0.71 2.11
C ASP A 57 -15.33 0.62 2.01
N PHE A 58 -14.81 1.06 3.15
CA PHE A 58 -14.04 2.30 3.25
C PHE A 58 -12.82 2.28 2.32
N GLU A 59 -12.05 1.18 2.25
CA GLU A 59 -10.82 1.14 1.47
C GLU A 59 -11.12 1.24 -0.03
N TRP A 60 -12.11 0.50 -0.52
CA TRP A 60 -12.51 0.54 -1.92
C TRP A 60 -13.00 1.93 -2.31
N SER A 61 -13.91 2.51 -1.53
CA SER A 61 -14.45 3.86 -1.77
C SER A 61 -13.35 4.92 -1.70
N PHE A 62 -12.48 4.85 -0.69
CA PHE A 62 -11.34 5.75 -0.52
C PHE A 62 -10.40 5.74 -1.75
N TRP A 63 -9.97 4.56 -2.19
CA TRP A 63 -9.04 4.46 -3.33
C TRP A 63 -9.72 4.79 -4.66
N MET A 64 -11.02 4.52 -4.81
CA MET A 64 -11.72 4.75 -6.07
C MET A 64 -12.16 6.20 -6.28
N GLU A 65 -12.62 6.88 -5.23
CA GLU A 65 -13.09 8.27 -5.31
C GLU A 65 -11.96 9.26 -5.14
N TRP A 66 -11.22 9.14 -4.03
CA TRP A 66 -10.19 10.10 -3.64
C TRP A 66 -8.82 9.72 -4.22
N GLY A 67 -8.44 8.46 -4.08
CA GLY A 67 -7.12 7.96 -4.47
C GLY A 67 -6.89 7.95 -5.98
N LYS A 68 -7.84 7.45 -6.77
CA LYS A 68 -7.68 7.14 -8.19
C LYS A 68 -7.20 8.34 -8.99
N GLN A 69 -7.86 9.49 -8.87
CA GLN A 69 -7.50 10.65 -9.68
C GLN A 69 -6.13 11.24 -9.29
N ARG A 70 -5.85 11.38 -7.98
CA ARG A 70 -4.59 11.95 -7.49
C ARG A 70 -3.44 10.98 -7.78
N LEU A 71 -3.55 9.72 -7.37
CA LEU A 71 -2.52 8.69 -7.57
C LEU A 71 -2.18 8.50 -9.04
N LEU A 72 -3.16 8.35 -9.93
CA LEU A 72 -2.88 8.12 -11.35
C LEU A 72 -2.09 9.28 -11.96
N ARG A 73 -2.41 10.54 -11.60
CA ARG A 73 -1.69 11.72 -12.09
C ARG A 73 -0.22 11.70 -11.65
N PHE A 74 0.05 11.43 -10.38
CA PHE A 74 1.42 11.40 -9.87
C PHE A 74 2.18 10.12 -10.26
N LEU A 75 1.52 8.98 -10.45
CA LEU A 75 2.15 7.78 -11.00
C LEU A 75 2.56 7.99 -12.46
N PHE A 76 1.70 8.62 -13.27
CA PHE A 76 2.04 8.99 -14.63
C PHE A 76 3.19 10.00 -14.66
N GLY A 77 3.14 11.02 -13.79
CA GLY A 77 4.23 11.98 -13.62
C GLY A 77 5.54 11.30 -13.23
N HIS A 78 5.51 10.32 -12.32
CA HIS A 78 6.67 9.52 -11.96
C HIS A 78 7.25 8.77 -13.15
N VAL A 79 6.39 8.13 -13.98
CA VAL A 79 6.85 7.44 -15.19
C VAL A 79 7.54 8.42 -16.13
N ALA A 80 6.94 9.58 -16.39
CA ALA A 80 7.52 10.61 -17.25
C ALA A 80 8.88 11.10 -16.71
N VAL A 81 8.97 11.44 -15.41
CA VAL A 81 10.21 11.88 -14.77
C VAL A 81 11.26 10.76 -14.75
N SER A 82 10.87 9.51 -14.54
CA SER A 82 11.80 8.37 -14.58
C SER A 82 12.36 8.15 -15.97
N GLN A 83 11.55 8.28 -17.03
CA GLN A 83 12.05 8.18 -18.41
C GLN A 83 13.01 9.33 -18.72
N LEU A 84 12.63 10.56 -18.36
CA LEU A 84 13.47 11.74 -18.55
C LEU A 84 14.80 11.64 -17.80
N ALA A 85 14.78 11.22 -16.53
CA ALA A 85 15.97 11.03 -15.71
C ALA A 85 16.88 9.92 -16.27
N SER A 86 16.30 8.89 -16.87
CA SER A 86 17.06 7.80 -17.48
C SER A 86 17.82 8.25 -18.73
N VAL A 87 17.27 9.20 -19.48
CA VAL A 87 17.89 9.77 -20.69
C VAL A 87 18.87 10.90 -20.35
N LEU A 88 18.47 11.85 -19.50
CA LEU A 88 19.23 13.10 -19.28
C LEU A 88 20.27 13.00 -18.16
N ALA A 89 19.99 12.25 -17.10
CA ALA A 89 20.77 12.34 -15.86
C ALA A 89 20.81 10.98 -15.13
N ARG A 90 21.21 9.93 -15.86
CA ARG A 90 21.15 8.53 -15.42
C ARG A 90 21.83 8.30 -14.05
N LYS A 91 22.97 8.96 -13.80
CA LYS A 91 23.71 8.87 -12.53
C LYS A 91 22.95 9.49 -11.35
N HIS A 92 22.09 10.48 -11.60
CA HIS A 92 21.33 11.21 -10.58
C HIS A 92 19.88 10.75 -10.45
N ARG A 93 19.48 9.69 -11.19
CA ARG A 93 18.14 9.11 -11.17
C ARG A 93 17.56 8.91 -9.75
N PRO A 94 18.22 8.26 -8.78
CA PRO A 94 17.63 8.07 -7.45
C PRO A 94 17.29 9.39 -6.75
N TRP A 95 18.12 10.43 -6.96
CA TRP A 95 17.91 11.76 -6.38
C TRP A 95 16.76 12.50 -7.04
N ILE A 96 16.65 12.43 -8.37
CA ILE A 96 15.55 13.02 -9.13
C ILE A 96 14.21 12.37 -8.74
N LEU A 97 14.20 11.04 -8.64
CA LEU A 97 12.99 10.29 -8.24
C LEU A 97 12.62 10.52 -6.78
N GLY A 98 13.61 10.60 -5.88
CA GLY A 98 13.40 10.97 -4.48
C GLY A 98 12.84 12.40 -4.35
N ALA A 99 13.41 13.37 -5.07
CA ALA A 99 12.91 14.75 -5.10
C ALA A 99 11.48 14.83 -5.65
N TYR A 100 11.18 14.07 -6.71
CA TYR A 100 9.82 13.95 -7.23
C TYR A 100 8.86 13.40 -6.17
N GLY A 101 9.26 12.36 -5.45
CA GLY A 101 8.44 11.77 -4.40
C GLY A 101 8.21 12.68 -3.20
N ILE A 102 9.22 13.48 -2.80
CA ILE A 102 9.07 14.52 -1.77
C ILE A 102 8.07 15.57 -2.23
N TRP A 103 8.21 16.04 -3.48
CA TRP A 103 7.29 17.02 -4.06
C TRP A 103 5.86 16.46 -4.18
N ALA A 104 5.70 15.24 -4.66
CA ALA A 104 4.40 14.58 -4.74
C ALA A 104 3.78 14.36 -3.35
N SER A 105 4.59 13.97 -2.36
CA SER A 105 4.17 13.90 -0.96
C SER A 105 3.66 15.25 -0.47
N TRP A 106 4.38 16.34 -0.75
CA TRP A 106 3.92 17.68 -0.38
C TRP A 106 2.56 18.01 -1.01
N CYS A 107 2.41 17.74 -2.31
CA CYS A 107 1.16 18.04 -3.01
C CYS A 107 -0.04 17.22 -2.51
N VAL A 108 0.19 16.00 -2.03
CA VAL A 108 -0.88 15.08 -1.63
C VAL A 108 -1.17 15.11 -0.13
N LEU A 109 -0.12 15.15 0.70
CA LEU A 109 -0.18 15.06 2.17
C LEU A 109 0.05 16.41 2.86
N GLY A 110 0.40 17.46 2.11
CA GLY A 110 0.73 18.77 2.66
C GLY A 110 2.11 18.82 3.33
N ALA A 111 2.44 20.02 3.83
CA ALA A 111 3.71 20.28 4.49
C ALA A 111 3.85 19.50 5.81
N HIS A 112 2.81 19.47 6.64
CA HIS A 112 2.81 18.73 7.91
C HIS A 112 3.00 17.23 7.72
N GLY A 113 2.23 16.62 6.80
CA GLY A 113 2.35 15.19 6.48
C GLY A 113 3.73 14.82 5.93
N THR A 114 4.30 15.66 5.06
CA THR A 114 5.65 15.42 4.54
C THR A 114 6.71 15.59 5.63
N ALA A 115 6.57 16.59 6.51
CA ALA A 115 7.48 16.83 7.62
C ALA A 115 7.50 15.67 8.62
N ILE A 116 6.36 15.07 8.97
CA ILE A 116 6.32 13.92 9.89
C ILE A 116 6.99 12.67 9.29
N ILE A 117 6.85 12.44 7.98
CA ILE A 117 7.55 11.33 7.29
C ILE A 117 9.06 11.55 7.36
N PHE A 118 9.53 12.78 7.11
CA PHE A 118 10.94 13.14 7.28
C PHE A 118 11.42 12.96 8.72
N LEU A 119 10.61 13.36 9.71
CA LEU A 119 10.93 13.20 11.12
C LEU A 119 11.08 11.72 11.50
N HIS A 120 10.15 10.86 11.11
CA HIS A 120 10.25 9.41 11.34
C HIS A 120 11.51 8.83 10.68
N THR A 121 11.80 9.27 9.45
CA THR A 121 12.99 8.85 8.71
C THR A 121 14.28 9.26 9.43
N LEU A 122 14.34 10.49 9.94
CA LEU A 122 15.50 10.99 10.70
C LEU A 122 15.68 10.23 12.01
N ILE A 123 14.62 10.05 12.79
CA ILE A 123 14.65 9.28 14.05
C ILE A 123 15.15 7.86 13.78
N SER A 124 14.56 7.16 12.81
CA SER A 124 14.97 5.80 12.46
C SER A 124 16.42 5.75 11.99
N PHE A 125 16.88 6.72 11.18
CA PHE A 125 18.28 6.80 10.76
C PHE A 125 19.25 6.98 11.93
N CYS A 126 18.93 7.88 12.87
CA CYS A 126 19.73 8.10 14.06
C CYS A 126 19.83 6.83 14.92
N VAL A 127 18.72 6.12 15.11
CA VAL A 127 18.71 4.83 15.84
C VAL A 127 19.49 3.76 15.08
N ALA A 128 19.39 3.73 13.76
CA ALA A 128 20.12 2.77 12.93
C ALA A 128 21.65 2.92 13.04
N GLN A 129 22.17 4.11 13.36
CA GLN A 129 23.62 4.32 13.55
C GLN A 129 24.20 3.49 14.69
N PHE A 130 23.39 3.12 15.69
CA PHE A 130 23.82 2.27 16.79
C PHE A 130 23.97 0.80 16.40
N ARG A 131 23.49 0.41 15.20
CA ARG A 131 23.56 -0.96 14.65
C ARG A 131 23.06 -2.05 15.60
N SER A 132 22.03 -1.73 16.39
CA SER A 132 21.41 -2.66 17.33
C SER A 132 20.04 -3.07 16.83
N LEU A 133 19.88 -4.38 16.55
CA LEU A 133 18.61 -4.96 16.13
C LEU A 133 17.48 -4.65 17.11
N VAL A 134 17.76 -4.70 18.42
CA VAL A 134 16.77 -4.43 19.47
C VAL A 134 16.32 -2.97 19.41
N LEU A 135 17.25 -2.02 19.30
CA LEU A 135 16.92 -0.60 19.21
C LEU A 135 16.15 -0.28 17.93
N THR A 136 16.52 -0.90 16.80
CA THR A 136 15.80 -0.75 15.53
C THR A 136 14.36 -1.23 15.63
N TRP A 137 14.12 -2.43 16.18
CA TRP A 137 12.77 -2.96 16.38
C TRP A 137 11.96 -2.10 17.35
N LEU A 138 12.54 -1.73 18.48
CA LEU A 138 11.89 -0.88 19.48
C LEU A 138 11.52 0.49 18.89
N CYS A 139 12.43 1.12 18.14
CA CYS A 139 12.16 2.38 17.44
C CYS A 139 11.02 2.23 16.42
N SER A 140 11.05 1.16 15.62
CA SER A 140 10.00 0.90 14.62
C SER A 140 8.63 0.70 15.27
N LEU A 141 8.56 -0.05 16.37
CA LEU A 141 7.33 -0.27 17.13
C LEU A 141 6.83 1.02 17.79
N LEU A 142 7.73 1.84 18.35
CA LEU A 142 7.37 3.14 18.92
C LEU A 142 6.83 4.08 17.83
N LEU A 143 7.50 4.20 16.69
CA LEU A 143 7.04 5.00 15.56
C LEU A 143 5.69 4.51 15.04
N LEU A 144 5.48 3.19 14.97
CA LEU A 144 4.18 2.62 14.60
C LEU A 144 3.11 2.91 15.65
N SER A 145 3.43 2.86 16.95
CA SER A 145 2.47 3.17 18.02
C SER A 145 1.99 4.62 17.98
N THR A 146 2.78 5.56 17.45
CA THR A 146 2.33 6.96 17.24
C THR A 146 1.11 7.06 16.33
N LEU A 147 0.81 6.01 15.54
CA LEU A 147 -0.40 5.95 14.72
C LEU A 147 -1.67 5.71 15.53
N ARG A 148 -1.55 5.13 16.73
CA ARG A 148 -2.68 4.71 17.58
C ARG A 148 -2.74 5.42 18.92
N LEU A 149 -1.72 6.21 19.25
CA LEU A 149 -1.74 7.07 20.44
C LEU A 149 -2.72 8.21 20.21
N GLN A 150 -3.76 8.27 21.04
CA GLN A 150 -4.90 9.16 20.87
C GLN A 150 -4.48 10.63 20.74
N ASP A 151 -3.61 11.13 21.62
CA ASP A 151 -3.15 12.53 21.56
C ASP A 151 -2.44 12.87 20.25
N VAL A 152 -1.63 11.92 19.73
CA VAL A 152 -0.88 12.12 18.48
C VAL A 152 -1.82 12.03 17.29
N GLU A 153 -2.76 11.08 17.33
CA GLU A 153 -3.83 10.93 16.35
C GLU A 153 -4.68 12.21 16.22
N GLU A 154 -5.15 12.77 17.33
CA GLU A 154 -5.94 14.00 17.33
C GLU A 154 -5.17 15.19 16.74
N VAL A 155 -3.88 15.33 17.07
CA VAL A 155 -3.02 16.37 16.49
C VAL A 155 -2.87 16.20 14.98
N LYS A 156 -2.57 14.99 14.51
CA LYS A 156 -2.41 14.72 13.06
C LYS A 156 -3.72 14.91 12.32
N ARG A 157 -4.85 14.49 12.90
CA ARG A 157 -6.19 14.66 12.33
C ARG A 157 -6.53 16.15 12.19
N GLY A 158 -6.12 16.97 13.16
CA GLY A 158 -6.29 18.43 13.12
C GLY A 158 -5.53 19.15 11.98
N TRP A 159 -4.60 18.49 11.28
CA TRP A 159 -3.92 19.09 10.12
C TRP A 159 -4.73 19.04 8.83
N TYR A 160 -5.78 18.21 8.79
CA TYR A 160 -6.51 17.90 7.57
C TYR A 160 -7.97 18.33 7.66
N GLN A 161 -8.53 18.75 6.52
CA GLN A 161 -9.94 19.13 6.43
C GLN A 161 -10.84 17.91 6.25
N THR A 162 -10.33 16.85 5.63
CA THR A 162 -11.07 15.64 5.30
C THR A 162 -10.44 14.42 5.96
N GLU A 163 -11.27 13.45 6.36
CA GLU A 163 -10.78 12.20 6.94
C GLU A 163 -9.92 11.41 5.95
N ASN A 164 -10.25 11.46 4.66
CA ASN A 164 -9.49 10.81 3.60
C ASN A 164 -8.01 11.26 3.58
N GLU A 165 -7.73 12.54 3.75
CA GLU A 165 -6.35 13.05 3.78
C GLU A 165 -5.58 12.55 5.01
N TYR A 166 -6.26 12.50 6.16
CA TYR A 166 -5.70 11.92 7.38
C TYR A 166 -5.41 10.41 7.22
N TYR A 167 -6.36 9.65 6.69
CA TYR A 167 -6.17 8.21 6.45
C TYR A 167 -5.07 7.95 5.44
N LEU A 168 -4.92 8.77 4.39
CA LEU A 168 -3.78 8.63 3.50
C LEU A 168 -2.45 8.81 4.25
N LEU A 169 -2.35 9.81 5.13
CA LEU A 169 -1.15 9.99 5.95
C LEU A 169 -0.91 8.74 6.81
N GLN A 170 -1.94 8.19 7.44
CA GLN A 170 -1.85 6.99 8.27
C GLN A 170 -1.37 5.77 7.47
N PHE A 171 -1.95 5.50 6.30
CA PHE A 171 -1.50 4.43 5.40
C PHE A 171 -0.04 4.65 4.99
N THR A 172 0.30 5.88 4.59
CA THR A 172 1.66 6.23 4.17
C THR A 172 2.66 5.99 5.30
N LEU A 173 2.40 6.50 6.51
CA LEU A 173 3.29 6.30 7.66
C LEU A 173 3.46 4.82 8.04
N THR A 174 2.38 4.04 7.95
CA THR A 174 2.41 2.59 8.20
C THR A 174 3.35 1.90 7.21
N VAL A 175 3.19 2.17 5.92
CA VAL A 175 4.04 1.56 4.89
C VAL A 175 5.47 2.08 4.99
N ARG A 176 5.68 3.40 5.20
CA ARG A 176 7.01 3.98 5.38
C ARG A 176 7.74 3.38 6.59
N CYS A 177 6.99 2.92 7.60
CA CYS A 177 7.57 2.16 8.72
C CYS A 177 8.37 0.96 8.28
N LEU A 178 7.78 0.12 7.43
CA LEU A 178 8.46 -1.03 6.87
C LEU A 178 9.75 -0.66 6.12
N TYR A 179 9.78 0.51 5.47
CA TYR A 179 10.91 0.96 4.66
C TYR A 179 12.08 1.41 5.55
N TYR A 180 11.85 2.31 6.51
CA TYR A 180 12.96 2.72 7.39
C TYR A 180 13.41 1.58 8.32
N THR A 181 12.52 0.65 8.70
CA THR A 181 12.89 -0.61 9.37
C THR A 181 13.76 -1.48 8.47
N SER A 182 13.36 -1.70 7.20
CA SER A 182 14.15 -2.47 6.24
C SER A 182 15.57 -1.91 6.11
N PHE A 183 15.72 -0.60 5.88
CA PHE A 183 17.03 0.04 5.81
C PHE A 183 17.85 -0.17 7.11
N SER A 184 17.21 0.01 8.26
CA SER A 184 17.89 -0.11 9.56
C SER A 184 18.38 -1.53 9.84
N LEU A 185 17.59 -2.55 9.47
CA LEU A 185 17.98 -3.95 9.61
C LEU A 185 19.13 -4.32 8.67
N GLU A 186 19.07 -3.88 7.41
CA GLU A 186 20.16 -4.06 6.46
C GLU A 186 21.46 -3.43 6.97
N LEU A 187 21.39 -2.22 7.54
CA LEU A 187 22.56 -1.56 8.14
C LEU A 187 23.13 -2.35 9.34
N CYS A 188 22.30 -3.03 10.12
CA CYS A 188 22.76 -3.88 11.23
C CYS A 188 23.45 -5.15 10.72
N TRP A 189 22.95 -5.75 9.63
CA TRP A 189 23.48 -6.99 9.07
C TRP A 189 24.68 -6.80 8.14
N GLN A 190 25.02 -5.57 7.76
CA GLN A 190 26.24 -5.31 7.00
C GLN A 190 27.50 -5.65 7.81
N GLU A 191 28.27 -6.61 7.31
CA GLU A 191 29.65 -6.82 7.77
C GLU A 191 30.49 -5.58 7.46
N VAL A 192 31.05 -4.96 8.50
CA VAL A 192 32.09 -3.92 8.35
C VAL A 192 33.36 -4.67 7.97
N PRO A 193 33.88 -4.56 6.72
CA PRO A 193 34.41 -3.29 6.23
C PRO A 193 34.36 -3.15 4.69
N CYS A 194 33.46 -2.33 4.15
CA CYS A 194 33.72 -1.58 2.91
C CYS A 194 32.66 -0.51 2.76
N GLY A 195 33.09 0.74 2.61
CA GLY A 195 32.23 1.91 2.47
C GLY A 195 31.29 1.81 1.27
N SER A 196 30.16 1.15 1.44
CA SER A 196 29.06 1.22 0.49
C SER A 196 28.39 2.57 0.69
N SER A 197 28.72 3.53 -0.18
CA SER A 197 28.16 4.90 -0.23
C SER A 197 26.61 4.95 -0.18
N PHE A 198 25.96 3.81 -0.41
CA PHE A 198 24.52 3.60 -0.41
C PHE A 198 23.88 3.65 0.99
N TYR A 199 24.61 3.38 2.06
CA TYR A 199 24.06 3.35 3.43
C TYR A 199 24.19 4.70 4.12
N SER A 200 23.66 5.74 3.46
CA SER A 200 23.67 7.11 3.95
C SER A 200 22.27 7.71 3.99
N PHE A 201 22.10 8.76 4.79
CA PHE A 201 20.81 9.41 4.98
C PHE A 201 20.13 9.85 3.66
N PRO A 202 20.83 10.42 2.66
CA PRO A 202 20.18 10.76 1.39
C PRO A 202 19.56 9.55 0.69
N TRP A 203 20.24 8.40 0.69
CA TRP A 203 19.72 7.18 0.07
C TRP A 203 18.50 6.63 0.80
N LEU A 204 18.49 6.71 2.13
CA LEU A 204 17.29 6.41 2.91
C LEU A 204 16.13 7.34 2.54
N VAL A 205 16.37 8.64 2.41
CA VAL A 205 15.35 9.60 1.96
C VAL A 205 14.84 9.25 0.56
N ALA A 206 15.72 8.98 -0.41
CA ALA A 206 15.32 8.58 -1.76
C ALA A 206 14.51 7.27 -1.77
N TYR A 207 14.84 6.33 -0.90
CA TYR A 207 14.13 5.07 -0.73
C TYR A 207 12.75 5.25 -0.08
N VAL A 208 12.67 6.00 1.03
CA VAL A 208 11.41 6.30 1.74
C VAL A 208 10.47 7.08 0.83
N PHE A 209 10.96 8.05 0.08
CA PHE A 209 10.16 8.85 -0.85
C PHE A 209 10.06 8.26 -2.26
N TYR A 210 10.39 6.98 -2.46
CA TYR A 210 10.20 6.37 -3.78
C TYR A 210 8.70 6.25 -4.11
N TYR A 211 8.23 7.13 -5.00
CA TYR A 211 6.80 7.39 -5.21
C TYR A 211 5.92 6.18 -5.58
N PRO A 212 6.32 5.26 -6.48
CA PRO A 212 5.45 4.16 -6.94
C PRO A 212 4.95 3.24 -5.84
N VAL A 213 5.68 3.19 -4.72
CA VAL A 213 5.38 2.33 -3.58
C VAL A 213 5.02 3.12 -2.32
N PHE A 214 4.90 4.45 -2.44
CA PHE A 214 4.93 5.38 -1.31
C PHE A 214 3.72 5.24 -0.36
N HIS A 215 2.50 5.31 -0.89
CA HIS A 215 1.27 5.35 -0.10
C HIS A 215 0.81 3.96 0.37
N ASN A 216 0.56 3.05 -0.57
CA ASN A 216 0.14 1.67 -0.31
C ASN A 216 0.53 0.72 -1.45
N GLY A 217 1.75 0.87 -1.97
CA GLY A 217 2.26 -0.01 -3.02
C GLY A 217 2.94 -1.26 -2.46
N PRO A 218 3.41 -2.17 -3.33
CA PRO A 218 4.08 -3.38 -2.91
C PRO A 218 5.31 -3.06 -2.04
N ILE A 219 5.54 -3.91 -1.04
CA ILE A 219 6.71 -3.79 -0.16
C ILE A 219 7.96 -4.06 -1.01
N LEU A 220 8.88 -3.09 -1.01
CA LEU A 220 10.15 -3.15 -1.70
C LEU A 220 11.24 -3.05 -0.64
N SER A 221 12.10 -4.05 -0.52
CA SER A 221 13.22 -4.00 0.43
C SER A 221 14.31 -3.02 -0.02
N PHE A 222 15.15 -2.56 0.92
CA PHE A 222 16.24 -1.64 0.59
C PHE A 222 17.23 -2.20 -0.44
N PRO A 223 17.68 -3.47 -0.38
CA PRO A 223 18.60 -4.02 -1.37
C PRO A 223 17.97 -4.10 -2.77
N GLU A 224 16.68 -4.47 -2.86
CA GLU A 224 15.96 -4.48 -4.13
C GLU A 224 15.80 -3.08 -4.72
N PHE A 225 15.58 -2.07 -3.88
CA PHE A 225 15.55 -0.67 -4.32
C PHE A 225 16.91 -0.24 -4.89
N ILE A 226 18.01 -0.52 -4.18
CA ILE A 226 19.36 -0.22 -4.67
C ILE A 226 19.64 -0.96 -5.98
N ALA A 227 19.31 -2.25 -6.07
CA ALA A 227 19.45 -3.04 -7.29
C ALA A 227 18.68 -2.41 -8.46
N LYS A 228 17.43 -1.96 -8.25
CA LYS A 228 16.62 -1.26 -9.27
C LYS A 228 17.20 0.10 -9.69
N MET A 229 17.78 0.84 -8.75
CA MET A 229 18.41 2.13 -9.04
C MET A 229 19.75 1.97 -9.76
N GLN A 230 20.47 0.89 -9.48
CA GLN A 230 21.75 0.54 -10.12
C GLN A 230 21.57 -0.16 -11.47
N GLN A 231 20.52 -0.96 -11.64
CA GLN A 231 20.25 -1.70 -12.87
C GLN A 231 20.22 -0.74 -14.05
N GLN A 232 21.30 -0.80 -14.84
CA GLN A 232 21.48 -0.09 -16.09
C GLN A 232 20.71 -0.79 -17.21
N GLU A 233 19.43 -1.10 -17.02
CA GLU A 233 18.69 -1.76 -18.08
C GLU A 233 18.50 -0.81 -19.27
N TYR A 234 19.13 -1.17 -20.40
CA TYR A 234 18.75 -0.75 -21.74
C TYR A 234 17.44 -1.46 -22.07
N CYS A 235 16.35 -1.05 -21.41
CA CYS A 235 15.05 -1.61 -21.74
C CYS A 235 14.58 -1.01 -23.06
N SER A 236 14.60 -1.85 -24.10
CA SER A 236 13.93 -1.58 -25.37
C SER A 236 12.52 -1.07 -25.11
N LEU A 237 12.18 0.06 -25.73
CA LEU A 237 10.89 0.72 -25.57
C LEU A 237 9.71 -0.23 -25.88
N LYS A 238 9.91 -1.20 -26.79
CA LYS A 238 8.94 -2.26 -27.11
C LYS A 238 8.74 -3.25 -25.96
N SER A 239 9.80 -3.67 -25.29
CA SER A 239 9.72 -4.57 -24.12
C SER A 239 9.03 -3.88 -22.95
N ASN A 240 9.32 -2.59 -22.73
CA ASN A 240 8.66 -1.77 -21.72
C ASN A 240 7.16 -1.61 -22.00
N LEU A 241 6.76 -1.38 -23.25
CA LEU A 241 5.35 -1.29 -23.63
C LEU A 241 4.61 -2.61 -23.44
N SER A 242 5.22 -3.74 -23.78
CA SER A 242 4.62 -5.07 -23.55
C SER A 242 4.45 -5.35 -22.05
N ALA A 243 5.48 -5.10 -21.24
CA ALA A 243 5.40 -5.26 -19.80
C ALA A 243 4.35 -4.34 -19.18
N PHE A 244 4.26 -3.10 -19.66
CA PHE A 244 3.24 -2.14 -19.24
C PHE A 244 1.83 -2.62 -19.61
N ALA A 245 1.62 -3.10 -20.84
CA ALA A 245 0.31 -3.61 -21.30
C ALA A 245 -0.15 -4.82 -20.47
N VAL A 246 0.76 -5.77 -20.20
CA VAL A 246 0.47 -6.93 -19.32
C VAL A 246 0.19 -6.47 -17.89
N GLY A 247 0.92 -5.49 -17.38
CA GLY A 247 0.68 -4.88 -16.06
C GLY A 247 -0.70 -4.22 -15.99
N LEU A 248 -1.05 -3.43 -17.00
CA LEU A 248 -2.33 -2.74 -17.10
C LEU A 248 -3.50 -3.72 -17.24
N GLY A 249 -3.39 -4.73 -18.10
CA GLY A 249 -4.42 -5.76 -18.25
C GLY A 249 -4.67 -6.53 -16.94
N ARG A 250 -3.60 -6.87 -16.20
CA ARG A 250 -3.71 -7.49 -14.88
C ARG A 250 -4.36 -6.57 -13.85
N LEU A 251 -3.98 -5.30 -13.82
CA LEU A 251 -4.58 -4.30 -12.94
C LEU A 251 -6.08 -4.16 -13.21
N LEU A 252 -6.47 -4.05 -14.48
CA LEU A 252 -7.87 -3.96 -14.88
C LEU A 252 -8.65 -5.23 -14.50
N CYS A 253 -8.05 -6.41 -14.68
CA CYS A 253 -8.67 -7.68 -14.29
C CYS A 253 -8.95 -7.73 -12.77
N TYR A 254 -7.97 -7.39 -11.94
CA TYR A 254 -8.16 -7.35 -10.49
C TYR A 254 -9.13 -6.26 -10.05
N TRP A 255 -9.11 -5.11 -10.73
CA TRP A 255 -10.06 -4.04 -10.48
C TRP A 255 -11.50 -4.48 -10.76
N TRP A 256 -11.74 -5.13 -11.91
CA TRP A 256 -13.05 -5.69 -12.25
C TRP A 256 -13.49 -6.76 -11.26
N LEU A 257 -12.57 -7.64 -10.83
CA LEU A 257 -12.86 -8.66 -9.84
C LEU A 257 -13.26 -8.04 -8.50
N ALA A 258 -12.50 -7.06 -8.01
CA ALA A 258 -12.78 -6.39 -6.75
C ALA A 258 -14.11 -5.61 -6.80
N GLU A 259 -14.37 -4.84 -7.86
CA GLU A 259 -15.66 -4.16 -8.03
C GLU A 259 -16.82 -5.17 -8.04
N LEU A 260 -16.66 -6.30 -8.77
CA LEU A 260 -17.65 -7.36 -8.78
C LEU A 260 -17.87 -7.98 -7.39
N MET A 261 -16.80 -8.19 -6.61
CA MET A 261 -16.92 -8.71 -5.25
C MET A 261 -17.72 -7.77 -4.36
N VAL A 262 -17.53 -6.46 -4.42
CA VAL A 262 -18.32 -5.48 -3.63
C VAL A 262 -19.82 -5.50 -4.01
N HIS A 263 -20.14 -5.84 -5.26
CA HIS A 263 -21.53 -6.02 -5.70
C HIS A 263 -22.16 -7.34 -5.26
N LEU A 264 -21.37 -8.40 -5.21
CA LEU A 264 -21.86 -9.75 -4.91
C LEU A 264 -21.83 -10.05 -3.40
N MET A 265 -20.86 -9.50 -2.69
CA MET A 265 -20.46 -9.88 -1.33
C MET A 265 -20.42 -8.65 -0.44
N TYR A 266 -21.46 -8.46 0.38
CA TYR A 266 -21.64 -7.31 1.27
C TYR A 266 -20.86 -7.49 2.57
N MET A 267 -19.57 -7.84 2.45
CA MET A 267 -18.67 -8.21 3.54
C MET A 267 -18.67 -7.15 4.66
N HIS A 268 -18.49 -5.88 4.29
CA HIS A 268 -18.34 -4.80 5.25
C HIS A 268 -19.68 -4.42 5.88
N ALA A 269 -20.78 -4.51 5.13
CA ALA A 269 -22.12 -4.27 5.67
C ALA A 269 -22.53 -5.38 6.65
N ILE A 270 -22.23 -6.64 6.34
CA ILE A 270 -22.43 -7.78 7.26
C ILE A 270 -21.58 -7.60 8.53
N TYR A 271 -20.30 -7.26 8.37
CA TYR A 271 -19.41 -7.02 9.52
C TYR A 271 -19.89 -5.86 10.41
N SER A 272 -20.45 -4.82 9.79
CA SER A 272 -20.98 -3.65 10.49
C SER A 272 -22.31 -3.90 11.20
N SER A 273 -23.01 -5.01 10.91
CA SER A 273 -24.29 -5.35 11.52
C SER A 273 -24.15 -6.42 12.60
N ALA A 274 -24.24 -6.01 13.86
CA ALA A 274 -24.09 -6.92 15.00
C ALA A 274 -25.16 -8.03 15.07
N SER A 275 -26.37 -7.81 14.53
CA SER A 275 -27.42 -8.82 14.46
C SER A 275 -27.07 -9.90 13.44
N LEU A 276 -26.69 -9.49 12.23
CA LEU A 276 -26.30 -10.39 11.15
C LEU A 276 -25.03 -11.15 11.50
N LEU A 277 -24.03 -10.50 12.07
CA LEU A 277 -22.78 -11.13 12.49
C LEU A 277 -22.98 -12.31 13.45
N ARG A 278 -24.04 -12.27 14.27
CA ARG A 278 -24.41 -13.36 15.19
C ARG A 278 -25.21 -14.47 14.53
N ALA A 279 -25.88 -14.18 13.41
CA ALA A 279 -26.77 -15.09 12.71
C ALA A 279 -26.09 -15.85 11.56
N VAL A 280 -25.09 -15.24 10.92
CA VAL A 280 -24.36 -15.83 9.80
C VAL A 280 -23.40 -16.93 10.24
N SER A 281 -23.02 -17.78 9.28
CA SER A 281 -22.09 -18.88 9.53
C SER A 281 -20.69 -18.36 9.88
N CYS A 282 -19.89 -19.16 10.58
CA CYS A 282 -18.47 -18.83 10.78
C CYS A 282 -17.65 -18.79 9.49
N TRP A 283 -18.16 -19.35 8.39
CA TRP A 283 -17.52 -19.27 7.07
C TRP A 283 -17.77 -17.93 6.37
N THR A 284 -18.70 -17.13 6.90
CA THR A 284 -19.03 -15.77 6.48
C THR A 284 -18.15 -14.72 7.18
N LEU A 285 -17.36 -15.12 8.20
CA LEU A 285 -16.50 -14.28 9.04
C LEU A 285 -15.04 -14.26 8.58
#